data_AF-A0A3M2CRC2-F1
#
_entry.id   AF-A0A3M2CRC2-F1
#
_cell.length_a   1.000
_cell.length_b   1.000
_cell.length_c   1.000
_cell.angle_alpha   90.00
_cell.angle_beta   90.00
_cell.angle_gamma   90.00
#
_symmetry.space_group_name_H-M   'P 1'
#
loop_
_entity.id
_entity.type
_entity.pdbx_description
1 polymer ?
#
loop_
_entity_poly.entity_id
_entity_poly.type
_entity_poly.pdbx_seq_one_letter_code
_entity_poly.pdbx_strand_id
1 'polypeptide(L)'
;MEPSSDCRVSTASIYPHAGFSGGIRSGVRSGRRGLRDRDLSCWRNAFTGHHGRNDCGAHSKNRTSRCALGRAARKPGGIRSESRARRRPCTHIGSGRYLENRARIARTVVTGRSEELADCALTKLSLTAGEGVRRTSASLRAALEGFRGECRFDEPLSAWTSLKIGGPADALVIPADLEDLRLLVRQASGVGLPVTVLGGTNVLVRDGGIRGIVVLLMKLAQIRYEPPATVYAQAGLRMPLLLQYTVNRSLSGLEWAAGIPGTVGGGVAMNAGTRLGEMKDVLHAIEVLDVHGDVTIYPASAIPFEYRRAQLPAGIVVGAWFRLRSSTKREIEAMTKEYLHYRKATQPLAFPNAGSVFRNPYPESAGSLIERAGLKGLRIGDAQISSQHANFIVNVGQARASEVIQLIQHVRHRVFQQFGVTLHLELKVVGEP
;
A
#
# COMPACT_ATOMS: atom_id res chain seq x y z
N MET A 1 -0.93 21.24 73.74
CA MET A 1 -1.82 20.22 74.33
C MET A 1 -1.60 18.93 73.56
N GLU A 2 -1.10 17.92 74.25
CA GLU A 2 -1.18 16.50 73.86
C GLU A 2 -2.36 15.86 74.64
N PRO A 3 -2.82 14.60 74.39
CA PRO A 3 -1.99 13.44 73.98
C PRO A 3 -2.59 12.42 72.98
N SER A 4 -1.71 11.51 72.50
CA SER A 4 -1.91 10.05 72.23
C SER A 4 -2.99 9.55 71.23
N SER A 5 -2.83 8.45 70.48
CA SER A 5 -1.79 7.38 70.43
C SER A 5 -1.84 6.53 69.15
N ASP A 6 -0.66 6.01 68.74
CA ASP A 6 -0.38 4.64 68.20
C ASP A 6 -0.96 4.11 66.85
N CYS A 7 -0.30 3.22 66.09
CA CYS A 7 1.11 2.76 66.02
C CYS A 7 1.37 1.98 64.69
N ARG A 8 2.62 1.98 64.14
CA ARG A 8 3.39 0.93 63.37
C ARG A 8 2.66 -0.03 62.37
N VAL A 9 3.20 -0.63 61.30
CA VAL A 9 4.53 -0.91 60.66
C VAL A 9 4.26 -1.14 59.15
N SER A 10 5.17 -1.33 58.17
CA SER A 10 6.65 -1.37 58.03
C SER A 10 7.04 -1.03 56.55
N THR A 11 8.32 -1.15 56.20
CA THR A 11 8.87 -1.20 54.82
C THR A 11 9.74 -2.44 54.60
N ALA A 12 9.92 -2.88 53.34
CA ALA A 12 11.00 -3.80 52.94
C ALA A 12 11.29 -3.75 51.42
N SER A 13 12.52 -3.41 51.06
CA SER A 13 13.11 -3.59 49.72
C SER A 13 14.03 -4.82 49.74
N ILE A 14 14.10 -5.61 48.65
CA ILE A 14 15.15 -6.62 48.46
C ILE A 14 15.68 -6.62 47.02
N TYR A 15 16.93 -6.22 46.88
CA TYR A 15 17.93 -6.80 45.96
C TYR A 15 19.12 -7.22 46.83
N PRO A 16 19.86 -8.28 46.44
CA PRO A 16 21.30 -8.20 46.66
C PRO A 16 22.14 -8.72 45.48
N HIS A 17 23.29 -8.07 45.27
CA HIS A 17 24.45 -8.67 44.61
C HIS A 17 25.21 -9.57 45.60
N ALA A 18 25.74 -10.69 45.12
CA ALA A 18 27.04 -11.22 45.53
C ALA A 18 27.51 -12.26 44.49
N GLY A 19 28.80 -12.25 44.15
CA GLY A 19 29.42 -13.33 43.36
C GLY A 19 30.37 -14.14 44.24
N PHE A 20 30.70 -15.36 43.81
CA PHE A 20 31.90 -16.05 44.29
C PHE A 20 32.53 -16.92 43.19
N SER A 21 33.85 -17.06 43.28
CA SER A 21 34.69 -17.78 42.33
C SER A 21 34.84 -19.27 42.68
N GLY A 22 34.99 -20.11 41.66
CA GLY A 22 35.27 -21.54 41.82
C GLY A 22 35.25 -22.26 40.47
N GLY A 23 36.40 -22.41 39.83
CA GLY A 23 36.50 -23.07 38.53
C GLY A 23 36.93 -24.54 38.62
N ILE A 24 36.47 -25.37 37.69
CA ILE A 24 37.14 -26.61 37.27
C ILE A 24 37.13 -26.66 35.73
N ARG A 25 38.19 -27.24 35.16
CA ARG A 25 38.48 -27.24 33.71
C ARG A 25 37.81 -28.42 32.99
N SER A 26 37.14 -28.13 31.87
CA SER A 26 37.23 -28.87 30.61
C SER A 26 36.46 -28.10 29.51
N GLY A 27 36.85 -28.12 28.24
CA GLY A 27 38.01 -28.80 27.66
C GLY A 27 37.86 -29.16 26.17
N VAL A 28 37.11 -28.41 25.36
CA VAL A 28 36.98 -28.68 23.90
C VAL A 28 37.24 -27.41 23.08
N ARG A 29 38.09 -27.55 22.06
CA ARG A 29 38.54 -26.48 21.16
C ARG A 29 37.67 -26.36 19.91
N SER A 30 37.71 -25.16 19.32
CA SER A 30 37.47 -24.85 17.91
C SER A 30 36.01 -24.91 17.40
N GLY A 31 35.61 -24.06 16.45
CA GLY A 31 36.42 -23.04 15.76
C GLY A 31 35.61 -21.95 15.08
N ARG A 32 36.26 -20.80 14.86
CA ARG A 32 35.74 -19.72 14.02
C ARG A 32 35.58 -20.22 12.58
N ARG A 33 34.37 -20.15 12.03
CA ARG A 33 34.15 -20.05 10.58
C ARG A 33 33.19 -18.90 10.32
N GLY A 34 33.70 -17.80 9.78
CA GLY A 34 32.86 -16.79 9.16
C GLY A 34 32.17 -17.41 7.94
N LEU A 35 30.84 -17.35 7.91
CA LEU A 35 30.07 -17.69 6.72
C LEU A 35 30.28 -16.57 5.70
N ARG A 36 30.82 -16.95 4.53
CA ARG A 36 31.16 -16.01 3.46
C ARG A 36 29.91 -15.71 2.63
N ASP A 37 29.83 -14.50 2.09
CA ASP A 37 28.86 -14.10 1.07
C ASP A 37 28.93 -14.99 -0.18
N ARG A 38 28.07 -16.02 -0.25
CA ARG A 38 27.69 -16.72 -1.49
C ARG A 38 26.29 -17.33 -1.35
N ASP A 39 25.24 -16.50 -1.34
CA ASP A 39 23.87 -16.87 -1.76
C ASP A 39 22.93 -15.66 -1.99
N LEU A 40 23.47 -14.52 -2.45
CA LEU A 40 22.72 -13.26 -2.63
C LEU A 40 22.44 -12.86 -4.09
N SER A 41 22.80 -13.69 -5.07
CA SER A 41 22.78 -13.33 -6.51
C SER A 41 21.44 -13.53 -7.23
N CYS A 42 20.52 -14.38 -6.74
CA CYS A 42 19.29 -14.72 -7.48
C CYS A 42 18.05 -13.85 -7.17
N TRP A 43 18.08 -12.98 -6.15
CA TRP A 43 16.91 -12.18 -5.74
C TRP A 43 17.07 -10.66 -5.85
N ARG A 44 18.28 -10.12 -6.07
CA ARG A 44 18.49 -8.66 -6.21
C ARG A 44 17.92 -8.07 -7.51
N ASN A 45 17.88 -8.84 -8.59
CA ASN A 45 17.52 -8.35 -9.92
C ASN A 45 16.00 -8.18 -10.18
N ALA A 46 15.15 -8.36 -9.17
CA ALA A 46 13.69 -8.17 -9.30
C ALA A 46 13.19 -6.77 -8.85
N PHE A 47 14.02 -5.97 -8.17
CA PHE A 47 13.54 -4.76 -7.46
C PHE A 47 14.44 -3.51 -7.53
N THR A 48 15.49 -3.49 -8.37
CA THR A 48 16.32 -2.29 -8.58
C THR A 48 16.37 -1.88 -10.06
N GLY A 49 15.52 -0.91 -10.43
CA GLY A 49 15.67 -0.17 -11.67
C GLY A 49 16.72 0.94 -11.51
N HIS A 50 17.90 0.75 -12.10
CA HIS A 50 18.91 1.80 -12.23
C HIS A 50 19.32 1.93 -13.69
N HIS A 51 19.28 3.17 -14.20
CA HIS A 51 19.75 3.50 -15.53
C HIS A 51 21.26 3.75 -15.51
N GLY A 52 22.01 3.00 -16.30
CA GLY A 52 23.26 3.47 -16.88
C GLY A 52 22.96 4.12 -18.24
N ARG A 53 23.46 5.33 -18.48
CA ARG A 53 23.54 5.92 -19.83
C ARG A 53 24.85 5.49 -20.50
N ASN A 54 24.91 5.71 -21.82
CA ASN A 54 26.08 5.63 -22.69
C ASN A 54 26.57 4.18 -23.00
N ASP A 55 27.05 3.83 -24.20
CA ASP A 55 27.41 4.64 -25.38
C ASP A 55 26.98 4.01 -26.72
N CYS A 56 26.97 4.83 -27.77
CA CYS A 56 26.77 4.41 -29.15
C CYS A 56 28.00 3.64 -29.68
N GLY A 57 27.80 2.42 -30.18
CA GLY A 57 28.86 1.62 -30.79
C GLY A 57 28.33 0.74 -31.92
N ALA A 58 28.36 1.25 -33.16
CA ALA A 58 27.93 0.50 -34.33
C ALA A 58 28.95 -0.59 -34.68
N HIS A 59 28.54 -1.86 -34.72
CA HIS A 59 29.28 -2.91 -35.43
C HIS A 59 28.33 -3.94 -36.06
N SER A 60 28.48 -4.11 -37.37
CA SER A 60 27.78 -5.11 -38.16
C SER A 60 28.30 -6.51 -37.88
N LYS A 61 27.41 -7.52 -38.02
CA LYS A 61 27.78 -8.83 -38.58
C LYS A 61 26.56 -9.63 -39.01
N ASN A 62 26.60 -10.08 -40.26
CA ASN A 62 25.63 -11.01 -40.84
C ASN A 62 25.53 -12.29 -40.02
N ARG A 63 24.32 -12.84 -39.88
CA ARG A 63 24.13 -14.29 -40.03
C ARG A 63 22.74 -14.65 -40.53
N THR A 64 22.72 -15.29 -41.69
CA THR A 64 21.57 -15.91 -42.34
C THR A 64 21.24 -17.26 -41.69
N SER A 65 19.96 -17.52 -41.40
CA SER A 65 19.47 -18.91 -41.29
C SER A 65 17.95 -19.03 -41.50
N ARG A 66 17.61 -19.30 -42.76
CA ARG A 66 16.50 -20.13 -43.29
C ARG A 66 15.16 -20.19 -42.52
N CYS A 67 14.11 -19.78 -43.23
CA CYS A 67 12.75 -20.27 -43.03
C CYS A 67 12.65 -21.80 -43.18
N ALA A 68 11.71 -22.41 -42.46
CA ALA A 68 11.13 -23.70 -42.81
C ALA A 68 9.61 -23.62 -42.68
N LEU A 69 8.89 -23.92 -43.77
CA LEU A 69 7.44 -23.90 -43.85
C LEU A 69 6.86 -25.25 -43.38
N GLY A 70 5.86 -25.23 -42.51
CA GLY A 70 5.01 -26.38 -42.19
C GLY A 70 3.57 -26.11 -42.66
N ARG A 71 3.07 -26.91 -43.61
CA ARG A 71 1.75 -26.71 -44.23
C ARG A 71 0.59 -27.30 -43.41
N ALA A 72 -0.61 -26.78 -43.68
CA ALA A 72 -1.87 -27.21 -43.10
C ALA A 72 -2.32 -28.62 -43.54
N ALA A 73 -3.21 -29.23 -42.74
CA ALA A 73 -4.05 -30.36 -43.13
C ALA A 73 -5.53 -30.07 -42.76
N ARG A 74 -6.48 -30.56 -43.56
CA ARG A 74 -7.93 -30.31 -43.43
C ARG A 74 -8.68 -31.48 -42.77
N LYS A 75 -9.85 -31.15 -42.19
CA LYS A 75 -10.97 -32.02 -41.73
C LYS A 75 -11.37 -33.15 -42.71
N PRO A 76 -12.12 -34.18 -42.27
CA PRO A 76 -13.61 -34.13 -42.33
C PRO A 76 -14.39 -34.87 -41.20
N GLY A 77 -15.71 -34.63 -41.14
CA GLY A 77 -16.71 -35.38 -40.33
C GLY A 77 -16.95 -34.86 -38.91
N GLY A 78 -18.18 -34.67 -38.37
CA GLY A 78 -19.52 -34.67 -38.97
C GLY A 78 -20.45 -35.75 -38.40
N ILE A 79 -21.43 -35.37 -37.56
CA ILE A 79 -22.75 -36.01 -37.35
C ILE A 79 -23.63 -35.10 -36.47
N ARG A 80 -24.95 -35.09 -36.73
CA ARG A 80 -25.99 -34.43 -35.91
C ARG A 80 -26.69 -35.47 -35.04
N SER A 81 -27.25 -35.07 -33.91
CA SER A 81 -28.48 -35.68 -33.40
C SER A 81 -29.37 -34.64 -32.71
N GLU A 82 -30.67 -34.75 -32.97
CA GLU A 82 -31.72 -33.96 -32.32
C GLU A 82 -32.39 -34.81 -31.23
N SER A 83 -32.89 -34.19 -30.17
CA SER A 83 -33.97 -34.77 -29.37
C SER A 83 -34.89 -33.69 -28.78
N ARG A 84 -36.13 -33.64 -29.28
CA ARG A 84 -37.23 -32.84 -28.72
C ARG A 84 -38.17 -33.74 -27.92
N ALA A 85 -38.40 -33.41 -26.65
CA ALA A 85 -39.58 -33.82 -25.86
C ALA A 85 -39.63 -32.98 -24.57
N ARG A 86 -40.77 -32.52 -24.03
CA ARG A 86 -42.17 -32.36 -24.48
C ARG A 86 -42.74 -31.12 -23.74
N ARG A 87 -43.75 -30.44 -24.30
CA ARG A 87 -44.48 -29.32 -23.64
C ARG A 87 -45.77 -29.80 -22.98
N ARG A 88 -46.25 -29.07 -21.96
CA ARG A 88 -47.64 -28.54 -21.72
C ARG A 88 -48.01 -28.53 -20.21
N PRO A 89 -49.02 -27.74 -19.75
CA PRO A 89 -49.56 -26.47 -20.28
C PRO A 89 -50.01 -25.39 -19.24
N CYS A 90 -50.28 -24.15 -19.71
CA CYS A 90 -51.20 -23.12 -19.16
C CYS A 90 -50.90 -22.51 -17.75
N THR A 91 -51.37 -21.30 -17.36
CA THR A 91 -52.43 -20.38 -17.86
C THR A 91 -52.01 -18.89 -17.93
N HIS A 92 -52.84 -18.03 -18.57
CA HIS A 92 -52.87 -16.55 -18.46
C HIS A 92 -53.09 -16.08 -16.99
N ILE A 93 -52.94 -14.80 -16.57
CA ILE A 93 -53.44 -13.49 -17.06
C ILE A 93 -52.53 -12.35 -16.54
N GLY A 94 -52.48 -11.18 -17.21
CA GLY A 94 -51.94 -9.94 -16.59
C GLY A 94 -51.36 -8.90 -17.55
N SER A 95 -52.21 -8.04 -18.13
CA SER A 95 -51.83 -6.93 -19.01
C SER A 95 -51.56 -5.62 -18.26
N GLY A 96 -50.56 -4.81 -18.66
CA GLY A 96 -50.56 -3.38 -18.31
C GLY A 96 -49.25 -2.59 -18.42
N ARG A 97 -49.18 -1.68 -19.40
CA ARG A 97 -48.38 -0.43 -19.40
C ARG A 97 -46.85 -0.54 -19.27
N TYR A 98 -46.22 -0.88 -20.40
CA TYR A 98 -44.99 -0.19 -20.82
C TYR A 98 -45.38 1.12 -21.55
N LEU A 99 -44.42 2.05 -21.68
CA LEU A 99 -44.52 3.42 -22.26
C LEU A 99 -45.13 4.48 -21.31
N GLU A 100 -44.24 5.17 -20.58
CA GLU A 100 -44.18 6.65 -20.44
C GLU A 100 -43.19 7.07 -19.33
N ASN A 101 -41.95 7.41 -19.71
CA ASN A 101 -41.10 8.45 -19.08
C ASN A 101 -39.68 8.47 -19.70
N ARG A 102 -39.60 8.77 -21.00
CA ARG A 102 -38.33 9.05 -21.70
C ARG A 102 -38.27 10.49 -22.21
N ALA A 103 -38.67 11.45 -21.37
CA ALA A 103 -38.74 12.87 -21.72
C ALA A 103 -38.59 13.85 -20.52
N ARG A 104 -37.80 13.53 -19.48
CA ARG A 104 -37.43 14.49 -18.42
C ARG A 104 -36.13 14.10 -17.70
N ILE A 105 -35.01 14.59 -18.23
CA ILE A 105 -33.71 14.97 -17.60
C ILE A 105 -32.79 15.26 -18.80
N ALA A 106 -33.06 16.38 -19.46
CA ALA A 106 -32.30 16.88 -20.61
C ALA A 106 -32.39 18.42 -20.64
N ARG A 107 -32.15 19.06 -19.48
CA ARG A 107 -32.09 20.51 -19.29
C ARG A 107 -31.56 20.92 -17.89
N THR A 108 -30.47 20.28 -17.44
CA THR A 108 -29.65 20.78 -16.31
C THR A 108 -28.17 20.52 -16.60
N VAL A 109 -27.64 21.28 -17.55
CA VAL A 109 -26.19 21.49 -17.72
C VAL A 109 -25.98 23.00 -17.67
N VAL A 110 -24.81 23.42 -17.17
CA VAL A 110 -24.47 24.79 -16.72
C VAL A 110 -24.88 25.05 -15.26
N THR A 111 -23.91 25.57 -14.49
CA THR A 111 -23.89 25.80 -13.02
C THR A 111 -24.12 24.57 -12.13
N GLY A 112 -23.08 23.75 -11.97
CA GLY A 112 -22.92 22.80 -10.85
C GLY A 112 -21.57 23.03 -10.19
N ARG A 113 -21.57 23.30 -8.87
CA ARG A 113 -20.34 23.56 -8.08
C ARG A 113 -19.47 22.30 -7.98
N SER A 114 -18.20 22.49 -7.66
CA SER A 114 -17.26 21.41 -7.34
C SER A 114 -17.71 20.67 -6.08
N GLU A 115 -18.31 19.48 -6.23
CA GLU A 115 -18.47 18.55 -5.12
C GLU A 115 -17.09 17.98 -4.74
N GLU A 116 -16.72 18.15 -3.47
CA GLU A 116 -15.38 17.90 -2.97
C GLU A 116 -14.99 16.41 -3.00
N LEU A 117 -13.71 16.15 -3.22
CA LEU A 117 -13.09 14.81 -3.13
C LEU A 117 -12.85 14.39 -1.66
N ALA A 118 -13.87 14.56 -0.81
CA ALA A 118 -13.79 14.38 0.64
C ALA A 118 -14.10 12.93 1.08
N ASP A 119 -13.27 11.96 0.69
CA ASP A 119 -13.25 10.62 1.35
C ASP A 119 -11.82 10.07 1.50
N CYS A 120 -10.99 10.86 2.17
CA CYS A 120 -9.57 10.57 2.36
C CYS A 120 -9.31 10.02 3.77
N ALA A 121 -9.66 8.75 3.98
CA ALA A 121 -9.09 7.94 5.06
C ALA A 121 -7.59 7.72 4.81
N LEU A 122 -6.81 8.68 5.30
CA LEU A 122 -5.47 8.51 5.85
C LEU A 122 -5.62 8.60 7.38
N THR A 123 -4.61 8.18 8.13
CA THR A 123 -4.47 8.56 9.54
C THR A 123 -4.20 10.07 9.62
N LYS A 124 -5.28 10.86 9.60
CA LYS A 124 -5.21 12.32 9.65
C LYS A 124 -5.14 12.76 11.11
N LEU A 125 -4.03 13.40 11.49
CA LEU A 125 -4.11 14.54 12.39
C LEU A 125 -4.86 15.66 11.65
N SER A 126 -6.20 15.60 11.65
CA SER A 126 -7.03 16.72 11.18
C SER A 126 -7.19 17.74 12.30
N LEU A 127 -6.08 18.42 12.62
CA LEU A 127 -6.16 19.79 13.09
C LEU A 127 -6.68 20.66 11.93
N THR A 128 -7.42 21.72 12.25
CA THR A 128 -8.24 22.48 11.31
C THR A 128 -7.47 22.94 10.06
N ALA A 129 -8.03 22.62 8.89
CA ALA A 129 -7.45 23.01 7.61
C ALA A 129 -7.59 24.53 7.40
N GLY A 130 -6.50 25.26 7.59
CA GLY A 130 -6.32 26.57 6.97
C GLY A 130 -5.84 26.38 5.53
N GLU A 131 -6.66 26.77 4.56
CA GLU A 131 -6.38 26.62 3.13
C GLU A 131 -5.09 27.37 2.70
N GLY A 132 -4.34 26.79 1.76
CA GLY A 132 -3.47 27.51 0.81
C GLY A 132 -2.18 28.20 1.31
N VAL A 133 -1.99 28.45 2.61
CA VAL A 133 -0.83 29.24 3.08
C VAL A 133 0.44 28.41 3.22
N ARG A 134 1.44 28.64 2.35
CA ARG A 134 2.82 28.17 2.50
C ARG A 134 3.38 28.68 3.83
N ARG A 135 3.59 27.78 4.79
CA ARG A 135 3.95 28.14 6.18
C ARG A 135 5.38 28.69 6.23
N THR A 136 5.65 29.53 7.23
CA THR A 136 6.95 30.20 7.33
C THR A 136 8.07 29.20 7.61
N SER A 137 9.26 29.50 7.09
CA SER A 137 10.48 28.74 7.38
C SER A 137 10.80 28.68 8.88
N ALA A 138 10.35 29.67 9.66
CA ALA A 138 10.45 29.69 11.12
C ALA A 138 9.64 28.57 11.80
N SER A 139 8.37 28.38 11.42
CA SER A 139 7.54 27.30 11.99
C SER A 139 8.10 25.92 11.67
N LEU A 140 8.58 25.70 10.44
CA LEU A 140 9.21 24.43 10.05
C LEU A 140 10.50 24.17 10.84
N ARG A 141 11.35 25.19 11.04
CA ARG A 141 12.57 25.07 11.86
C ARG A 141 12.25 24.74 13.33
N ALA A 142 11.26 25.40 13.93
CA ALA A 142 10.83 25.13 15.30
C ALA A 142 10.29 23.70 15.47
N ALA A 143 9.57 23.18 14.47
CA ALA A 143 9.08 21.79 14.47
C ALA A 143 10.17 20.73 14.21
N LEU A 144 11.40 21.14 13.90
CA LEU A 144 12.54 20.28 13.56
C LEU A 144 13.74 20.51 14.49
N GLU A 145 13.56 21.28 15.57
CA GLU A 145 14.64 21.61 16.50
C GLU A 145 15.06 20.36 17.30
N GLY A 146 16.32 19.95 17.17
CA GLY A 146 16.84 18.72 17.79
C GLY A 146 16.46 17.43 17.07
N PHE A 147 15.74 17.49 15.94
CA PHE A 147 15.46 16.33 15.10
C PHE A 147 16.75 15.74 14.51
N ARG A 148 16.97 14.43 14.69
CA ARG A 148 18.19 13.70 14.29
C ARG A 148 18.07 13.03 12.93
N GLY A 149 16.86 12.86 12.43
CA GLY A 149 16.57 12.24 11.14
C GLY A 149 17.05 13.05 9.95
N GLU A 150 16.85 12.50 8.74
CA GLU A 150 17.10 13.26 7.51
C GLU A 150 15.97 14.27 7.31
N CYS A 151 16.29 15.49 6.90
CA CYS A 151 15.33 16.54 6.53
C CYS A 151 15.69 17.13 5.17
N ARG A 152 14.69 17.35 4.31
CA ARG A 152 14.81 17.98 2.99
C ARG A 152 13.68 18.98 2.81
N PHE A 153 13.99 20.20 2.38
CA PHE A 153 12.99 21.25 2.14
C PHE A 153 12.67 21.36 0.66
N ASP A 154 11.42 21.68 0.32
CA ASP A 154 10.90 21.77 -1.06
C ASP A 154 11.17 20.50 -1.92
N GLU A 155 11.29 19.32 -1.28
CA GLU A 155 11.68 18.06 -1.92
C GLU A 155 10.57 17.51 -2.83
N PRO A 156 10.81 17.27 -4.13
CA PRO A 156 9.84 16.69 -5.05
C PRO A 156 9.43 15.26 -4.65
N LEU A 157 8.14 15.06 -4.35
CA LEU A 157 7.63 13.77 -3.90
C LEU A 157 7.58 12.70 -5.01
N SER A 158 7.80 13.07 -6.27
CA SER A 158 8.01 12.13 -7.39
C SER A 158 9.19 11.18 -7.17
N ALA A 159 10.21 11.53 -6.37
CA ALA A 159 11.29 10.62 -6.00
C ALA A 159 10.84 9.53 -5.00
N TRP A 160 9.68 9.71 -4.35
CA TRP A 160 9.22 8.95 -3.18
C TRP A 160 7.88 8.23 -3.39
N THR A 161 7.23 8.39 -4.55
CA THR A 161 6.01 7.65 -4.94
C THR A 161 6.29 6.58 -6.00
N SER A 162 5.53 5.48 -5.99
CA SER A 162 5.70 4.39 -6.97
C SER A 162 5.20 4.75 -8.38
N LEU A 163 4.37 5.78 -8.51
CA LEU A 163 4.02 6.41 -9.79
C LEU A 163 5.14 7.26 -10.38
N LYS A 164 6.12 7.68 -9.56
CA LYS A 164 7.09 8.74 -9.88
C LYS A 164 6.44 10.08 -10.22
N ILE A 165 5.39 10.43 -9.48
CA ILE A 165 4.60 11.66 -9.64
C ILE A 165 4.40 12.30 -8.27
N GLY A 166 4.56 13.63 -8.19
CA GLY A 166 4.28 14.40 -6.99
C GLY A 166 5.06 15.71 -6.91
N GLY A 167 4.37 16.79 -6.59
CA GLY A 167 4.97 18.09 -6.29
C GLY A 167 5.79 18.11 -5.00
N PRO A 168 6.31 19.29 -4.61
CA PRO A 168 7.22 19.42 -3.48
C PRO A 168 6.51 19.30 -2.11
N ALA A 169 7.16 18.63 -1.16
CA ALA A 169 6.84 18.78 0.26
C ALA A 169 7.50 20.05 0.83
N ASP A 170 6.81 20.85 1.64
CA ASP A 170 7.46 21.96 2.38
C ASP A 170 8.67 21.45 3.18
N ALA A 171 8.48 20.36 3.94
CA ALA A 171 9.57 19.54 4.48
C ALA A 171 9.26 18.04 4.33
N LEU A 172 10.21 17.27 3.80
CA LEU A 172 10.23 15.81 3.86
C LEU A 172 11.22 15.35 4.92
N VAL A 173 10.80 14.46 5.81
CA VAL A 173 11.63 13.94 6.89
C VAL A 173 11.64 12.42 7.00
N ILE A 174 12.78 11.88 7.41
CA ILE A 174 13.01 10.45 7.68
C ILE A 174 13.53 10.32 9.13
N PRO A 175 12.65 10.11 10.13
CA PRO A 175 13.04 9.99 11.53
C PRO A 175 14.10 8.90 11.73
N ALA A 176 15.08 9.15 12.58
CA ALA A 176 16.13 8.18 12.90
C ALA A 176 15.56 6.93 13.59
N ASP A 177 14.60 7.13 14.50
CA ASP A 177 13.95 6.12 15.32
C ASP A 177 12.58 6.63 15.83
N LEU A 178 11.96 5.90 16.77
CA LEU A 178 10.67 6.28 17.34
C LEU A 178 10.73 7.54 18.20
N GLU A 179 11.78 7.75 19.00
CA GLU A 179 11.89 8.93 19.87
C GLU A 179 12.08 10.22 19.05
N ASP A 180 12.80 10.11 17.93
CA ASP A 180 12.92 11.18 16.93
C ASP A 180 11.55 11.56 16.31
N LEU A 181 10.70 10.57 16.07
CA LEU A 181 9.32 10.79 15.60
C LEU A 181 8.41 11.37 16.69
N ARG A 182 8.56 10.95 17.95
CA ARG A 182 7.81 11.50 19.11
C ARG A 182 8.12 12.98 19.30
N LEU A 183 9.41 13.36 19.23
CA LEU A 183 9.85 14.75 19.28
C LEU A 183 9.19 15.58 18.17
N LEU A 184 9.32 15.12 16.92
CA LEU A 184 8.74 15.76 15.74
C LEU A 184 7.23 16.01 15.87
N VAL A 185 6.45 14.99 16.25
CA VAL A 185 4.98 15.10 16.34
C VAL A 185 4.58 16.10 17.42
N ARG A 186 5.25 16.08 18.58
CA ARG A 186 5.00 17.04 19.67
C ARG A 186 5.29 18.48 19.25
N GLN A 187 6.45 18.73 18.64
CA GLN A 187 6.84 20.07 18.21
C GLN A 187 5.93 20.58 17.08
N ALA A 188 5.66 19.74 16.08
CA ALA A 188 4.75 20.08 14.97
C ALA A 188 3.33 20.40 15.47
N SER A 189 2.80 19.62 16.41
CA SER A 189 1.50 19.91 17.05
C SER A 189 1.54 21.21 17.85
N GLY A 190 2.65 21.49 18.57
CA GLY A 190 2.83 22.72 19.34
C GLY A 190 2.84 24.01 18.50
N VAL A 191 3.26 23.94 17.24
CA VAL A 191 3.23 25.08 16.30
C VAL A 191 2.10 24.99 15.26
N GLY A 192 1.18 24.03 15.40
CA GLY A 192 0.03 23.86 14.50
C GLY A 192 0.40 23.49 13.06
N LEU A 193 1.51 22.77 12.85
CA LEU A 193 1.92 22.28 11.54
C LEU A 193 1.30 20.91 11.23
N PRO A 194 0.69 20.72 10.04
CA PRO A 194 0.15 19.43 9.65
C PRO A 194 1.28 18.43 9.36
N VAL A 195 1.09 17.19 9.82
CA VAL A 195 2.00 16.07 9.61
C VAL A 195 1.30 15.01 8.75
N THR A 196 1.91 14.64 7.61
CA THR A 196 1.39 13.63 6.69
C THR A 196 2.37 12.46 6.57
N VAL A 197 1.94 11.25 6.94
CA VAL A 197 2.75 10.03 6.74
C VAL A 197 2.59 9.51 5.31
N LEU A 198 3.70 9.28 4.61
CA LEU A 198 3.70 8.88 3.20
C LEU A 198 4.33 7.48 3.01
N GLY A 199 3.51 6.51 2.57
CA GLY A 199 3.95 5.16 2.20
C GLY A 199 4.32 4.98 0.71
N GLY A 200 4.03 5.98 -0.13
CA GLY A 200 4.45 6.06 -1.52
C GLY A 200 3.75 5.17 -2.56
N THR A 201 3.10 4.06 -2.17
CA THR A 201 2.71 2.99 -3.13
C THR A 201 1.22 2.90 -3.52
N ASN A 202 0.34 3.64 -2.84
CA ASN A 202 -1.09 3.78 -3.20
C ASN A 202 -1.53 5.26 -3.14
N VAL A 203 -0.66 6.16 -3.61
CA VAL A 203 -0.85 7.61 -3.51
C VAL A 203 -0.56 8.30 -4.83
N LEU A 204 -1.39 9.28 -5.15
CA LEU A 204 -1.13 10.30 -6.16
C LEU A 204 -0.99 11.63 -5.44
N VAL A 205 0.25 12.10 -5.32
CA VAL A 205 0.53 13.45 -4.84
C VAL A 205 0.27 14.42 -5.99
N ARG A 206 -0.52 15.47 -5.75
CA ARG A 206 -0.82 16.52 -6.75
C ARG A 206 0.41 17.36 -7.11
N ASP A 207 0.31 18.15 -8.17
CA ASP A 207 1.43 18.88 -8.75
C ASP A 207 1.90 20.05 -7.85
N GLY A 208 1.01 20.65 -7.05
CA GLY A 208 1.34 21.60 -5.97
C GLY A 208 1.99 20.98 -4.72
N GLY A 209 2.06 19.65 -4.62
CA GLY A 209 2.74 18.93 -3.54
C GLY A 209 2.03 19.00 -2.20
N ILE A 210 2.74 18.83 -1.08
CA ILE A 210 2.13 18.73 0.27
C ILE A 210 2.66 19.85 1.17
N ARG A 211 1.74 20.54 1.86
CA ARG A 211 2.08 21.60 2.83
C ARG A 211 2.42 21.00 4.20
N GLY A 212 3.33 21.64 4.93
CA GLY A 212 3.80 21.16 6.24
C GLY A 212 4.81 20.00 6.14
N ILE A 213 4.73 19.03 7.05
CA ILE A 213 5.76 18.01 7.23
C ILE A 213 5.28 16.65 6.68
N VAL A 214 6.04 16.10 5.73
CA VAL A 214 5.83 14.76 5.19
C VAL A 214 6.80 13.78 5.84
N VAL A 215 6.30 12.72 6.45
CA VAL A 215 7.10 11.75 7.22
C VAL A 215 7.20 10.42 6.47
N LEU A 216 8.43 9.95 6.27
CA LEU A 216 8.72 8.60 5.76
C LEU A 216 9.24 7.72 6.89
N LEU A 217 8.43 6.77 7.35
CA LEU A 217 8.75 5.89 8.48
C LEU A 217 9.83 4.84 8.18
N MET A 218 10.55 4.89 7.06
CA MET A 218 11.31 3.76 6.52
C MET A 218 12.49 3.26 7.37
N LYS A 219 12.95 4.03 8.36
CA LYS A 219 13.95 3.59 9.36
C LYS A 219 13.32 2.85 10.55
N LEU A 220 12.02 3.05 10.82
CA LEU A 220 11.23 2.24 11.75
C LEU A 220 10.88 0.91 11.08
N ALA A 221 11.88 0.03 10.96
CA ALA A 221 11.81 -1.24 10.24
C ALA A 221 12.22 -2.46 11.08
N GLN A 222 12.18 -2.37 12.41
CA GLN A 222 12.43 -3.52 13.29
C GLN A 222 11.36 -4.61 13.10
N ILE A 223 11.76 -5.85 13.33
CA ILE A 223 10.90 -7.04 13.29
C ILE A 223 11.30 -8.03 14.39
N ARG A 224 10.32 -8.49 15.16
CA ARG A 224 10.50 -9.42 16.29
C ARG A 224 9.55 -10.60 16.16
N TYR A 225 10.06 -11.80 16.38
CA TYR A 225 9.25 -13.00 16.51
C TYR A 225 8.88 -13.22 17.97
N GLU A 226 7.61 -13.50 18.22
CA GLU A 226 7.02 -13.72 19.53
C GLU A 226 6.35 -15.11 19.51
N PRO A 227 6.97 -16.14 20.13
CA PRO A 227 6.43 -17.49 20.13
C PRO A 227 4.99 -17.56 20.69
N PRO A 228 4.15 -18.49 20.21
CA PRO A 228 4.47 -19.58 19.28
C PRO A 228 4.25 -19.26 17.79
N ALA A 229 3.60 -18.15 17.45
CA ALA A 229 3.24 -17.83 16.06
C ALA A 229 2.98 -16.32 15.80
N THR A 230 3.41 -15.42 16.69
CA THR A 230 3.19 -13.98 16.56
C THR A 230 4.44 -13.30 16.00
N VAL A 231 4.26 -12.26 15.19
CA VAL A 231 5.35 -11.40 14.70
C VAL A 231 4.96 -9.93 14.90
N TYR A 232 5.79 -9.19 15.62
CA TYR A 232 5.76 -7.73 15.65
C TYR A 232 6.61 -7.18 14.50
N ALA A 233 6.12 -6.16 13.80
CA ALA A 233 6.90 -5.38 12.86
C ALA A 233 6.54 -3.89 12.92
N GLN A 234 7.57 -3.05 12.82
CA GLN A 234 7.39 -1.61 12.73
C GLN A 234 6.81 -1.17 11.38
N ALA A 235 6.07 -0.06 11.39
CA ALA A 235 5.26 0.42 10.28
C ALA A 235 6.03 0.82 9.01
N GLY A 236 7.33 1.09 9.12
CA GLY A 236 8.23 1.35 7.99
C GLY A 236 8.77 0.10 7.31
N LEU A 237 8.68 -1.08 7.94
CA LEU A 237 9.11 -2.33 7.33
C LEU A 237 8.34 -2.59 6.03
N ARG A 238 9.05 -2.95 4.97
CA ARG A 238 8.44 -3.26 3.66
C ARG A 238 7.73 -4.61 3.70
N MET A 239 6.52 -4.70 3.13
CA MET A 239 5.71 -5.93 3.13
C MET A 239 6.44 -7.18 2.59
N PRO A 240 7.27 -7.10 1.52
CA PRO A 240 8.06 -8.24 1.06
C PRO A 240 9.10 -8.75 2.08
N LEU A 241 9.64 -7.87 2.94
CA LEU A 241 10.59 -8.26 3.98
C LEU A 241 9.88 -8.96 5.14
N LEU A 242 8.68 -8.49 5.52
CA LEU A 242 7.83 -9.18 6.49
C LEU A 242 7.48 -10.59 6.00
N LEU A 243 6.99 -10.72 4.77
CA LEU A 243 6.68 -12.03 4.17
C LEU A 243 7.91 -12.96 4.14
N GLN A 244 9.07 -12.46 3.72
CA GLN A 244 10.29 -13.27 3.69
C GLN A 244 10.73 -13.73 5.10
N TYR A 245 10.51 -12.91 6.12
CA TYR A 245 10.80 -13.25 7.52
C TYR A 245 9.89 -14.34 8.07
N THR A 246 8.60 -14.35 7.68
CA THR A 246 7.62 -15.36 8.12
C THR A 246 7.79 -16.67 7.35
N VAL A 247 8.05 -16.62 6.03
CA VAL A 247 8.44 -17.79 5.22
C VAL A 247 9.63 -18.52 5.84
N ASN A 248 10.68 -17.79 6.24
CA ASN A 248 11.87 -18.37 6.86
C ASN A 248 11.65 -18.94 8.26
N ARG A 249 10.49 -18.67 8.89
CA ARG A 249 10.04 -19.25 10.17
C ARG A 249 8.93 -20.28 10.00
N SER A 250 8.58 -20.63 8.75
CA SER A 250 7.47 -21.53 8.44
C SER A 250 6.12 -21.04 8.98
N LEU A 251 5.91 -19.71 8.98
CA LEU A 251 4.69 -19.05 9.44
C LEU A 251 3.84 -18.59 8.23
N SER A 252 2.66 -19.19 8.10
CA SER A 252 1.62 -18.93 7.09
C SER A 252 0.61 -17.87 7.57
N GLY A 253 0.01 -17.14 6.63
CA GLY A 253 -1.00 -16.10 6.82
C GLY A 253 -0.75 -14.81 6.03
N LEU A 254 0.42 -14.65 5.40
CA LEU A 254 0.83 -13.44 4.68
C LEU A 254 1.10 -13.65 3.18
N GLU A 255 0.82 -14.82 2.63
CA GLU A 255 1.11 -15.18 1.24
C GLU A 255 0.28 -14.33 0.26
N TRP A 256 -0.88 -13.85 0.68
CA TRP A 256 -1.67 -12.83 -0.02
C TRP A 256 -0.90 -11.52 -0.24
N ALA A 257 0.10 -11.21 0.59
CA ALA A 257 0.95 -10.03 0.46
C ALA A 257 2.06 -10.19 -0.58
N ALA A 258 2.20 -11.35 -1.23
CA ALA A 258 3.25 -11.55 -2.21
C ALA A 258 3.11 -10.57 -3.39
N GLY A 259 4.19 -9.81 -3.63
CA GLY A 259 4.24 -8.74 -4.62
C GLY A 259 3.46 -7.47 -4.25
N ILE A 260 2.87 -7.36 -3.05
CA ILE A 260 2.29 -6.09 -2.59
C ILE A 260 3.45 -5.13 -2.26
N PRO A 261 3.57 -3.98 -2.95
CA PRO A 261 4.58 -2.98 -2.62
C PRO A 261 4.13 -2.14 -1.40
N GLY A 262 5.08 -1.47 -0.75
CA GLY A 262 4.81 -0.56 0.36
C GLY A 262 5.21 -1.14 1.72
N THR A 263 4.72 -0.51 2.78
CA THR A 263 5.13 -0.79 4.16
C THR A 263 3.99 -1.36 5.00
N VAL A 264 4.34 -1.92 6.16
CA VAL A 264 3.40 -2.44 7.17
C VAL A 264 2.33 -1.40 7.54
N GLY A 265 2.72 -0.15 7.85
CA GLY A 265 1.78 0.91 8.22
C GLY A 265 0.80 1.26 7.10
N GLY A 266 1.30 1.34 5.86
CA GLY A 266 0.44 1.52 4.68
C GLY A 266 -0.51 0.34 4.46
N GLY A 267 -0.04 -0.89 4.69
CA GLY A 267 -0.84 -2.11 4.62
C GLY A 267 -1.97 -2.15 5.66
N VAL A 268 -1.68 -1.70 6.88
CA VAL A 268 -2.66 -1.55 7.97
C VAL A 268 -3.72 -0.49 7.63
N ALA A 269 -3.31 0.72 7.28
CA ALA A 269 -4.23 1.82 6.96
C ALA A 269 -5.17 1.51 5.77
N MET A 270 -4.66 0.80 4.78
CA MET A 270 -5.43 0.42 3.59
C MET A 270 -6.26 -0.86 3.76
N ASN A 271 -6.19 -1.58 4.88
CA ASN A 271 -6.60 -3.01 4.95
C ASN A 271 -6.16 -3.74 3.66
N ALA A 272 -4.86 -3.67 3.37
CA ALA A 272 -4.30 -4.15 2.12
C ALA A 272 -4.62 -5.64 1.95
N GLY A 273 -4.97 -6.05 0.74
CA GLY A 273 -5.47 -7.40 0.53
C GLY A 273 -5.69 -7.75 -0.92
N THR A 274 -6.02 -9.02 -1.14
CA THR A 274 -6.19 -9.64 -2.46
C THR A 274 -7.28 -10.71 -2.37
N ARG A 275 -7.52 -11.45 -3.45
CA ARG A 275 -8.41 -12.63 -3.43
C ARG A 275 -7.94 -13.77 -2.51
N LEU A 276 -6.69 -13.74 -2.02
CA LEU A 276 -6.11 -14.77 -1.14
C LEU A 276 -6.22 -14.43 0.35
N GLY A 277 -6.61 -13.21 0.70
CA GLY A 277 -6.63 -12.71 2.09
C GLY A 277 -6.32 -11.22 2.18
N GLU A 278 -6.60 -10.64 3.34
CA GLU A 278 -6.42 -9.22 3.67
C GLU A 278 -5.69 -9.03 5.01
N MET A 279 -5.21 -7.81 5.26
CA MET A 279 -4.45 -7.45 6.46
C MET A 279 -5.17 -7.84 7.76
N LYS A 280 -6.48 -7.57 7.84
CA LYS A 280 -7.32 -7.89 9.01
C LYS A 280 -7.34 -9.38 9.37
N ASP A 281 -7.06 -10.29 8.43
CA ASP A 281 -7.18 -11.74 8.63
C ASP A 281 -6.05 -12.29 9.52
N VAL A 282 -4.95 -11.53 9.66
CA VAL A 282 -3.78 -11.86 10.49
C VAL A 282 -3.40 -10.79 11.50
N LEU A 283 -3.92 -9.57 11.37
CA LEU A 283 -3.62 -8.49 12.32
C LEU A 283 -4.16 -8.82 13.72
N HIS A 284 -3.31 -8.70 14.73
CA HIS A 284 -3.65 -8.95 16.12
C HIS A 284 -3.78 -7.66 16.93
N ALA A 285 -2.86 -6.71 16.73
CA ALA A 285 -2.85 -5.40 17.36
C ALA A 285 -2.05 -4.40 16.52
N ILE A 286 -2.24 -3.11 16.78
CA ILE A 286 -1.44 -2.00 16.23
C ILE A 286 -0.86 -1.16 17.35
N GLU A 287 0.27 -0.52 17.07
CA GLU A 287 0.91 0.48 17.91
C GLU A 287 0.73 1.84 17.23
N VAL A 288 0.10 2.78 17.93
CA VAL A 288 -0.23 4.12 17.40
C VAL A 288 0.43 5.18 18.27
N LEU A 289 1.19 6.06 17.63
CA LEU A 289 1.73 7.29 18.20
C LEU A 289 0.71 8.42 18.02
N ASP A 290 0.28 9.06 19.11
CA ASP A 290 -0.69 10.15 19.07
C ASP A 290 -0.05 11.54 18.88
N VAL A 291 -0.88 12.59 18.99
CA VAL A 291 -0.48 14.00 18.80
C VAL A 291 0.38 14.55 19.94
N HIS A 292 0.31 13.94 21.12
CA HIS A 292 1.04 14.32 22.33
C HIS A 292 2.39 13.61 22.44
N GLY A 293 2.68 12.69 21.50
CA GLY A 293 3.89 11.89 21.49
C GLY A 293 3.76 10.62 22.31
N ASP A 294 2.56 10.21 22.70
CA ASP A 294 2.31 9.01 23.49
C ASP A 294 1.93 7.83 22.60
N VAL A 295 2.33 6.63 23.03
CA VAL A 295 2.19 5.40 22.24
C VAL A 295 1.17 4.48 22.89
N THR A 296 0.09 4.21 22.18
CA THR A 296 -1.01 3.33 22.64
C THR A 296 -1.12 2.10 21.74
N ILE A 297 -1.30 0.93 22.36
CA ILE A 297 -1.55 -0.33 21.66
C ILE A 297 -3.06 -0.56 21.57
N TYR A 298 -3.57 -0.77 20.35
CA TYR A 298 -4.98 -1.09 20.09
C TYR A 298 -5.11 -2.52 19.56
N PRO A 299 -5.97 -3.37 20.15
CA PRO A 299 -6.24 -4.70 19.60
C PRO A 299 -6.98 -4.58 18.27
N ALA A 300 -6.69 -5.47 17.32
CA ALA A 300 -7.31 -5.44 15.99
C ALA A 300 -8.84 -5.62 16.04
N SER A 301 -9.37 -6.25 17.08
CA SER A 301 -10.81 -6.38 17.34
C SER A 301 -11.51 -5.04 17.66
N ALA A 302 -10.76 -3.99 18.02
CA ALA A 302 -11.29 -2.64 18.24
C ALA A 302 -11.22 -1.76 16.98
N ILE A 303 -10.73 -2.28 15.84
CA ILE A 303 -10.58 -1.53 14.59
C ILE A 303 -11.67 -1.98 13.60
N PRO A 304 -12.60 -1.10 13.20
CA PRO A 304 -13.51 -1.39 12.10
C PRO A 304 -12.75 -1.53 10.76
N PHE A 305 -12.89 -2.68 10.11
CA PHE A 305 -12.29 -2.97 8.81
C PHE A 305 -13.34 -3.03 7.70
N GLU A 306 -13.04 -2.35 6.60
CA GLU A 306 -13.84 -2.31 5.37
C GLU A 306 -13.01 -2.78 4.18
N TYR A 307 -13.65 -2.96 3.01
CA TYR A 307 -12.92 -3.24 1.78
C TYR A 307 -12.00 -2.05 1.43
N ARG A 308 -10.69 -2.31 1.47
CA ARG A 308 -9.60 -1.34 1.22
C ARG A 308 -9.59 -0.13 2.16
N ARG A 309 -10.02 -0.29 3.42
CA ARG A 309 -9.99 0.76 4.44
C ARG A 309 -9.95 0.17 5.86
N ALA A 310 -9.17 0.78 6.74
CA ALA A 310 -9.26 0.59 8.19
C ALA A 310 -9.69 1.91 8.85
N GLN A 311 -10.61 1.86 9.81
CA GLN A 311 -10.95 3.01 10.64
C GLN A 311 -9.97 3.07 11.82
N LEU A 312 -8.80 3.65 11.59
CA LEU A 312 -7.73 3.74 12.58
C LEU A 312 -7.98 4.83 13.63
N PRO A 313 -7.46 4.67 14.86
CA PRO A 313 -7.36 5.75 15.84
C PRO A 313 -6.59 6.97 15.29
N ALA A 314 -6.83 8.14 15.87
CA ALA A 314 -6.06 9.34 15.55
C ALA A 314 -4.58 9.17 15.94
N GLY A 315 -3.66 9.57 15.06
CA GLY A 315 -2.22 9.41 15.25
C GLY A 315 -1.52 8.79 14.05
N ILE A 316 -0.40 8.13 14.29
CA ILE A 316 0.46 7.47 13.31
C ILE A 316 0.65 6.01 13.73
N VAL A 317 0.32 5.04 12.85
CA VAL A 317 0.69 3.64 13.09
C VAL A 317 2.21 3.52 13.00
N VAL A 318 2.86 3.13 14.10
CA VAL A 318 4.32 2.95 14.21
C VAL A 318 4.73 1.48 14.29
N GLY A 319 3.80 0.57 14.62
CA GLY A 319 4.02 -0.87 14.66
C GLY A 319 2.73 -1.69 14.58
N ALA A 320 2.88 -3.00 14.36
CA ALA A 320 1.77 -3.95 14.28
C ALA A 320 2.20 -5.37 14.68
N TRP A 321 1.27 -6.10 15.30
CA TRP A 321 1.41 -7.52 15.61
C TRP A 321 0.56 -8.35 14.64
N PHE A 322 1.15 -9.45 14.15
CA PHE A 322 0.52 -10.41 13.26
C PHE A 322 0.45 -11.77 13.96
N ARG A 323 -0.75 -12.33 14.11
CA ARG A 323 -0.97 -13.69 14.61
C ARG A 323 -1.08 -14.63 13.40
N LEU A 324 -0.06 -15.45 13.23
CA LEU A 324 0.13 -16.34 12.09
C LEU A 324 -0.15 -17.80 12.48
N ARG A 325 0.07 -18.73 11.55
CA ARG A 325 -0.07 -20.18 11.79
C ARG A 325 1.20 -20.90 11.38
N SER A 326 1.61 -21.92 12.13
CA SER A 326 2.65 -22.85 11.67
C SER A 326 2.18 -23.62 10.43
N SER A 327 3.05 -23.77 9.44
CA SER A 327 2.85 -24.53 8.20
C SER A 327 4.22 -25.06 7.74
N THR A 328 4.35 -25.72 6.58
CA THR A 328 5.66 -26.05 6.04
C THR A 328 6.19 -24.90 5.17
N LYS A 329 7.48 -24.57 5.29
CA LYS A 329 8.14 -23.55 4.44
C LYS A 329 7.89 -23.79 2.94
N ARG A 330 7.87 -25.06 2.51
CA ARG A 330 7.64 -25.47 1.10
C ARG A 330 6.26 -25.06 0.57
N GLU A 331 5.20 -25.18 1.37
CA GLU A 331 3.84 -24.79 0.97
C GLU A 331 3.73 -23.27 0.82
N ILE A 332 4.25 -22.53 1.81
CA ILE A 332 4.26 -21.06 1.82
C ILE A 332 5.06 -20.52 0.62
N GLU A 333 6.22 -21.10 0.32
CA GLU A 333 7.04 -20.74 -0.85
C GLU A 333 6.35 -21.07 -2.18
N ALA A 334 5.66 -22.21 -2.28
CA ALA A 334 4.91 -22.58 -3.48
C ALA A 334 3.79 -21.58 -3.78
N MET A 335 2.93 -21.28 -2.79
CA MET A 335 1.85 -20.31 -2.93
C MET A 335 2.36 -18.89 -3.22
N THR A 336 3.44 -18.48 -2.53
CA THR A 336 4.11 -17.19 -2.79
C THR A 336 4.63 -17.10 -4.23
N LYS A 337 5.29 -18.15 -4.74
CA LYS A 337 5.83 -18.21 -6.10
C LYS A 337 4.73 -18.19 -7.17
N GLU A 338 3.66 -18.95 -6.97
CA GLU A 338 2.50 -18.95 -7.86
C GLU A 338 1.87 -17.54 -7.94
N TYR A 339 1.64 -16.90 -6.79
CA TYR A 339 0.99 -15.60 -6.77
C TYR A 339 1.88 -14.49 -7.38
N LEU A 340 3.19 -14.52 -7.16
CA LEU A 340 4.14 -13.64 -7.87
C LEU A 340 4.13 -13.85 -9.38
N HIS A 341 4.06 -15.10 -9.86
CA HIS A 341 3.95 -15.40 -11.28
C HIS A 341 2.65 -14.86 -11.89
N TYR A 342 1.50 -15.11 -11.23
CA TYR A 342 0.21 -14.56 -11.63
C TYR A 342 0.25 -13.03 -11.75
N ARG A 343 0.83 -12.33 -10.76
CA ARG A 343 0.94 -10.86 -10.79
C ARG A 343 1.85 -10.36 -11.91
N LYS A 344 2.99 -11.00 -12.15
CA LYS A 344 3.88 -10.64 -13.26
C LYS A 344 3.21 -10.83 -14.63
N ALA A 345 2.37 -11.84 -14.78
CA ALA A 345 1.60 -12.10 -15.99
C ALA A 345 0.44 -11.11 -16.20
N THR A 346 -0.18 -10.61 -15.11
CA THR A 346 -1.44 -9.83 -15.18
C THR A 346 -1.32 -8.35 -14.84
N GLN A 347 -0.19 -7.86 -14.30
CA GLN A 347 -0.04 -6.47 -13.83
C GLN A 347 1.19 -5.79 -14.48
N PRO A 348 1.11 -4.47 -14.77
CA PRO A 348 2.17 -3.72 -15.47
C PRO A 348 3.35 -3.35 -14.55
N LEU A 349 3.98 -4.36 -13.93
CA LEU A 349 5.07 -4.19 -12.96
C LEU A 349 6.34 -3.56 -13.55
N ALA A 350 6.45 -3.47 -14.88
CA ALA A 350 7.57 -2.83 -15.58
C ALA A 350 7.50 -1.29 -15.59
N PHE A 351 6.32 -0.71 -15.33
CA PHE A 351 6.11 0.74 -15.36
C PHE A 351 5.78 1.28 -13.97
N PRO A 352 6.21 2.52 -13.63
CA PRO A 352 5.75 3.21 -12.42
C PRO A 352 4.22 3.30 -12.38
N ASN A 353 3.61 2.84 -11.28
CA ASN A 353 2.17 2.78 -11.05
C ASN A 353 1.88 2.71 -9.54
N ALA A 354 0.63 2.97 -9.13
CA ALA A 354 0.20 2.92 -7.73
C ALA A 354 -0.85 1.81 -7.48
N GLY A 355 -0.79 0.72 -8.24
CA GLY A 355 -1.76 -0.37 -8.14
C GLY A 355 -3.08 -0.10 -8.87
N SER A 356 -4.15 -0.72 -8.36
CA SER A 356 -5.52 -0.52 -8.83
C SER A 356 -5.99 0.90 -8.52
N VAL A 357 -6.46 1.63 -9.52
CA VAL A 357 -6.93 3.01 -9.36
C VAL A 357 -8.31 3.06 -8.71
N PHE A 358 -9.21 2.16 -9.11
CA PHE A 358 -10.60 2.08 -8.64
C PHE A 358 -10.88 0.80 -7.85
N ARG A 359 -11.76 0.93 -6.84
CA ARG A 359 -12.36 -0.21 -6.13
C ARG A 359 -13.26 -0.97 -7.11
N ASN A 360 -13.39 -2.29 -6.93
CA ASN A 360 -14.31 -3.09 -7.76
C ASN A 360 -15.78 -2.88 -7.33
N PRO A 361 -16.68 -2.48 -8.24
CA PRO A 361 -18.12 -2.40 -7.95
C PRO A 361 -18.75 -3.80 -8.05
N TYR A 362 -19.22 -4.36 -6.94
CA TYR A 362 -19.82 -5.71 -6.93
C TYR A 362 -21.10 -5.77 -7.78
N PRO A 363 -21.34 -6.82 -8.59
CA PRO A 363 -20.54 -8.05 -8.76
C PRO A 363 -19.47 -7.97 -9.87
N GLU A 364 -19.28 -6.80 -10.50
CA GLU A 364 -18.32 -6.60 -11.59
C GLU A 364 -16.90 -6.29 -11.07
N SER A 365 -15.96 -6.06 -12.00
CA SER A 365 -14.64 -5.53 -11.70
C SER A 365 -14.41 -4.24 -12.46
N ALA A 366 -13.74 -3.28 -11.83
CA ALA A 366 -13.42 -2.01 -12.47
C ALA A 366 -12.55 -2.24 -13.71
N GLY A 367 -11.60 -3.18 -13.66
CA GLY A 367 -10.81 -3.59 -14.81
C GLY A 367 -11.65 -4.06 -16.00
N SER A 368 -12.63 -4.94 -15.77
CA SER A 368 -13.53 -5.42 -16.83
C SER A 368 -14.36 -4.29 -17.45
N LEU A 369 -14.90 -3.39 -16.61
CA LEU A 369 -15.67 -2.24 -17.07
C LEU A 369 -14.85 -1.26 -17.92
N ILE A 370 -13.63 -0.92 -17.49
CA ILE A 370 -12.73 -0.01 -18.20
C ILE A 370 -12.25 -0.63 -19.53
N GLU A 371 -12.03 -1.95 -19.55
CA GLU A 371 -11.68 -2.70 -20.76
C GLU A 371 -12.86 -2.77 -21.76
N ARG A 372 -14.07 -3.07 -21.29
CA ARG A 372 -15.30 -3.08 -22.10
C ARG A 372 -15.73 -1.68 -22.57
N ALA A 373 -15.26 -0.62 -21.91
CA ALA A 373 -15.35 0.77 -22.38
C ALA A 373 -14.33 1.12 -23.47
N GLY A 374 -13.44 0.19 -23.86
CA GLY A 374 -12.42 0.40 -24.88
C GLY A 374 -11.28 1.33 -24.46
N LEU A 375 -11.03 1.51 -23.16
CA LEU A 375 -10.12 2.54 -22.65
C LEU A 375 -8.68 2.04 -22.44
N LYS A 376 -8.38 0.76 -22.64
CA LYS A 376 -7.00 0.24 -22.57
C LYS A 376 -6.09 0.98 -23.56
N GLY A 377 -4.94 1.44 -23.10
CA GLY A 377 -3.97 2.18 -23.91
C GLY A 377 -4.26 3.68 -24.07
N LEU A 378 -5.44 4.17 -23.64
CA LEU A 378 -5.75 5.60 -23.65
C LEU A 378 -4.72 6.37 -22.82
N ARG A 379 -4.24 7.50 -23.38
CA ARG A 379 -3.13 8.29 -22.84
C ARG A 379 -3.50 9.77 -22.81
N ILE A 380 -3.10 10.47 -21.75
CA ILE A 380 -3.14 11.94 -21.63
C ILE A 380 -1.76 12.34 -21.11
N GLY A 381 -1.02 13.15 -21.87
CA GLY A 381 0.39 13.44 -21.58
C GLY A 381 1.21 12.15 -21.48
N ASP A 382 1.89 11.94 -20.35
CA ASP A 382 2.66 10.71 -20.08
C ASP A 382 1.95 9.72 -19.15
N ALA A 383 0.72 10.03 -18.72
CA ALA A 383 -0.15 9.08 -18.03
C ALA A 383 -0.90 8.21 -19.05
N GLN A 384 -0.92 6.89 -18.86
CA GLN A 384 -1.62 5.93 -19.73
C GLN A 384 -2.37 4.86 -18.94
N ILE A 385 -3.58 4.50 -19.41
CA ILE A 385 -4.29 3.30 -18.94
C ILE A 385 -3.58 2.06 -19.48
N SER A 386 -3.10 1.19 -18.59
CA SER A 386 -2.30 0.03 -18.98
C SER A 386 -3.02 -0.90 -19.96
N SER A 387 -2.32 -1.26 -21.04
CA SER A 387 -2.75 -2.28 -22.00
C SER A 387 -2.85 -3.68 -21.37
N GLN A 388 -2.03 -3.96 -20.36
CA GLN A 388 -2.03 -5.24 -19.63
C GLN A 388 -3.22 -5.34 -18.66
N HIS A 389 -3.50 -4.28 -17.88
CA HIS A 389 -4.58 -4.29 -16.90
C HIS A 389 -5.31 -2.94 -16.81
N ALA A 390 -6.55 -2.88 -17.27
CA ALA A 390 -7.27 -1.61 -17.46
C ALA A 390 -7.52 -0.80 -16.16
N ASN A 391 -7.55 -1.44 -14.98
CA ASN A 391 -7.64 -0.73 -13.69
C ASN A 391 -6.32 -0.08 -13.21
N PHE A 392 -5.23 -0.12 -14.00
CA PHE A 392 -3.94 0.47 -13.65
C PHE A 392 -3.66 1.64 -14.58
N ILE A 393 -3.33 2.80 -14.01
CA ILE A 393 -2.68 3.89 -14.73
C ILE A 393 -1.17 3.78 -14.50
N VAL A 394 -0.42 3.82 -15.60
CA VAL A 394 1.04 3.79 -15.63
C VAL A 394 1.57 5.15 -16.07
N ASN A 395 2.70 5.55 -15.48
CA ASN A 395 3.52 6.65 -15.99
C ASN A 395 4.51 6.08 -17.01
N VAL A 396 4.42 6.49 -18.27
CA VAL A 396 5.32 6.02 -19.34
C VAL A 396 6.50 6.96 -19.60
N GLY A 397 6.65 8.03 -18.81
CA GLY A 397 7.68 9.04 -18.96
C GLY A 397 7.75 10.00 -17.77
N GLN A 398 7.30 11.24 -17.97
CA GLN A 398 7.31 12.35 -17.01
C GLN A 398 5.87 12.81 -16.68
N ALA A 399 4.98 11.85 -16.40
CA ALA A 399 3.57 12.12 -16.18
C ALA A 399 3.32 13.10 -15.01
N ARG A 400 2.33 13.97 -15.18
CA ARG A 400 1.87 14.90 -14.13
C ARG A 400 0.68 14.34 -13.37
N ALA A 401 0.44 14.82 -12.14
CA ALA A 401 -0.71 14.40 -11.36
C ALA A 401 -2.03 14.85 -12.00
N SER A 402 -2.04 16.06 -12.56
CA SER A 402 -3.11 16.60 -13.38
C SER A 402 -3.49 15.72 -14.58
N GLU A 403 -2.54 15.04 -15.21
CA GLU A 403 -2.79 14.10 -16.33
C GLU A 403 -3.46 12.80 -15.84
N VAL A 404 -2.98 12.25 -14.72
CA VAL A 404 -3.60 11.07 -14.08
C VAL A 404 -5.02 11.40 -13.61
N ILE A 405 -5.26 12.59 -13.06
CA ILE A 405 -6.59 13.05 -12.64
C ILE A 405 -7.54 13.18 -13.85
N GLN A 406 -7.08 13.73 -14.98
CA GLN A 406 -7.87 13.79 -16.21
C GLN A 406 -8.23 12.39 -16.73
N LEU A 407 -7.30 11.43 -16.72
CA LEU A 407 -7.61 10.03 -17.06
C LEU A 407 -8.64 9.43 -16.10
N ILE A 408 -8.50 9.65 -14.80
CA ILE A 408 -9.46 9.19 -13.78
C ILE A 408 -10.87 9.73 -14.08
N GLN A 409 -10.99 11.03 -14.36
CA GLN A 409 -12.26 11.67 -14.69
C GLN A 409 -12.87 11.10 -15.98
N HIS A 410 -12.06 10.95 -17.03
CA HIS A 410 -12.49 10.37 -18.30
C HIS A 410 -12.99 8.92 -18.12
N VAL A 411 -12.25 8.10 -17.36
CA VAL A 411 -12.67 6.73 -17.05
C VAL A 411 -14.01 6.69 -16.32
N ARG A 412 -14.17 7.47 -15.24
CA ARG A 412 -15.43 7.52 -14.47
C ARG A 412 -16.60 7.92 -15.37
N HIS A 413 -16.41 8.94 -16.20
CA HIS A 413 -17.43 9.43 -17.14
C HIS A 413 -17.85 8.37 -18.16
N ARG A 414 -16.89 7.72 -18.83
CA ARG A 414 -17.17 6.73 -19.89
C ARG A 414 -17.80 5.45 -19.33
N VAL A 415 -17.33 4.96 -18.19
CA VAL A 415 -17.92 3.79 -17.51
C VAL A 415 -19.34 4.08 -17.03
N PHE A 416 -19.60 5.27 -16.47
CA PHE A 416 -20.95 5.69 -16.09
C PHE A 416 -21.88 5.82 -17.31
N GLN A 417 -21.43 6.45 -18.39
CA GLN A 417 -22.23 6.58 -19.62
C GLN A 417 -22.62 5.25 -20.25
N GLN A 418 -21.71 4.27 -20.27
CA GLN A 418 -21.93 3.01 -20.98
C GLN A 418 -22.62 1.94 -20.13
N PHE A 419 -22.43 1.95 -18.81
CA PHE A 419 -22.90 0.88 -17.91
C PHE A 419 -23.78 1.37 -16.74
N GLY A 420 -23.90 2.69 -16.52
CA GLY A 420 -24.60 3.26 -15.36
C GLY A 420 -23.86 3.08 -14.03
N VAL A 421 -22.60 2.60 -14.06
CA VAL A 421 -21.81 2.27 -12.86
C VAL A 421 -20.90 3.43 -12.48
N THR A 422 -21.01 3.89 -11.24
CA THR A 422 -20.10 4.89 -10.65
C THR A 422 -18.86 4.19 -10.07
N LEU A 423 -17.68 4.46 -10.63
CA LEU A 423 -16.42 3.99 -10.06
C LEU A 423 -15.95 4.91 -8.92
N HIS A 424 -15.51 4.29 -7.82
CA HIS A 424 -14.94 4.94 -6.64
C HIS A 424 -13.44 4.65 -6.55
N LEU A 425 -12.64 5.62 -6.09
CA LEU A 425 -11.19 5.48 -6.01
C LEU A 425 -10.74 4.56 -4.86
N GLU A 426 -9.71 3.76 -5.15
CA GLU A 426 -8.86 3.05 -4.18
C GLU A 426 -7.56 3.83 -3.95
N LEU A 427 -7.05 4.45 -5.01
CA LEU A 427 -5.92 5.39 -5.03
C LEU A 427 -6.21 6.64 -4.17
N LYS A 428 -5.28 7.00 -3.28
CA LYS A 428 -5.39 8.21 -2.44
C LYS A 428 -4.79 9.42 -3.16
N VAL A 429 -5.63 10.40 -3.51
CA VAL A 429 -5.17 11.69 -4.04
C VAL A 429 -4.90 12.65 -2.88
N VAL A 430 -3.71 13.25 -2.83
CA VAL A 430 -3.23 14.08 -1.71
C VAL A 430 -2.49 15.32 -2.20
N GLY A 431 -2.41 16.35 -1.36
CA GLY A 431 -1.69 17.59 -1.67
C GLY A 431 -2.53 18.62 -2.44
N GLU A 432 -1.89 19.75 -2.74
CA GLU A 432 -2.51 20.93 -3.37
C GLU A 432 -2.55 20.82 -4.89
N PRO A 433 -3.60 21.36 -5.56
CA PRO A 433 -3.76 21.35 -7.03
C PRO A 433 -2.49 21.66 -7.83
#